data_AF-A0A397JFC5-F1
#
_entry.id   AF-A0A397JFC5-F1
#
_cell.length_a   1.000
_cell.length_b   1.000
_cell.length_c   1.000
_cell.angle_alpha   90.00
_cell.angle_beta   90.00
_cell.angle_gamma   90.00
#
_symmetry.space_group_name_H-M   'P 1'
#
loop_
_entity.id
_entity.type
_entity.pdbx_description
1 polymer ?
#
loop_
_entity_poly.entity_id
_entity_poly.type
_entity_poly.pdbx_seq_one_letter_code
_entity_poly.pdbx_strand_id
1 'polypeptide(L)' 'MSSYICPECNKKYPEYYWCKPCNSTHFQNDFNNWTSGNDKIEKLIQNAQLMLIMTK' A
#
# COMPACT_ATOMS: atom_id res chain seq x y z
N MET A 1 15.23 -19.37 11.59
CA MET A 1 14.30 -18.34 11.08
C MET A 1 12.97 -18.54 11.80
N SER A 2 12.60 -17.69 12.76
CA SER A 2 11.27 -17.74 13.36
C SER A 2 10.26 -17.24 12.34
N SER A 3 9.29 -18.09 11.97
CA SER A 3 8.16 -17.67 11.12
C SER A 3 7.13 -16.96 11.98
N TYR A 4 6.67 -15.80 11.54
CA TYR A 4 5.61 -15.06 12.22
C TYR A 4 4.26 -15.32 11.57
N ILE A 5 3.23 -15.56 12.38
CA ILE A 5 1.88 -15.76 11.90
C ILE A 5 1.21 -14.38 11.83
N CYS A 6 0.76 -13.98 10.64
CA CYS A 6 -0.01 -12.75 10.49
C CYS A 6 -1.38 -12.92 11.18
N PRO A 7 -1.78 -12.02 12.08
CA PRO A 7 -3.05 -12.14 12.80
C PRO A 7 -4.29 -11.93 11.92
N GLU A 8 -4.13 -11.29 10.75
CA GLU A 8 -5.26 -11.01 9.86
C GLU A 8 -5.58 -12.18 8.93
N CYS A 9 -4.55 -12.82 8.35
CA CYS A 9 -4.74 -13.89 7.36
C CYS A 9 -4.25 -15.27 7.83
N ASN A 10 -3.72 -15.38 9.05
CA ASN A 10 -3.24 -16.61 9.68
C ASN A 10 -2.15 -17.37 8.87
N LYS A 11 -1.45 -16.67 7.97
CA LYS A 11 -0.33 -17.24 7.18
C LYS A 11 1.01 -16.93 7.85
N LYS A 12 1.97 -17.84 7.64
CA LYS A 12 3.36 -17.69 8.09
C LYS A 12 4.12 -16.77 7.14
N TYR A 13 4.85 -15.81 7.69
CA TYR A 13 5.73 -14.91 6.95
C TYR A 13 7.15 -14.90 7.52
N PRO A 14 8.17 -14.68 6.66
CA PRO A 14 9.55 -14.56 7.08
C PRO A 14 9.85 -13.22 7.78
N GLU A 15 8.99 -12.22 7.58
CA GLU A 15 9.13 -10.86 8.12
C GLU A 15 8.31 -10.72 9.41
N TYR A 16 8.94 -10.18 10.45
CA TYR A 16 8.36 -10.12 11.81
C TYR A 16 7.12 -9.23 11.90
N TYR A 17 7.07 -8.15 11.14
CA TYR A 17 6.05 -7.12 11.31
C TYR A 17 5.33 -6.72 10.03
N TRP A 18 5.60 -7.40 8.92
CA TRP A 18 5.07 -6.99 7.61
C TRP A 18 4.47 -8.17 6.85
N CYS A 19 3.15 -8.24 6.83
CA CYS A 19 2.41 -9.17 5.99
C CYS A 19 2.17 -8.54 4.62
N LYS A 20 3.08 -8.80 3.66
CA LYS A 20 3.01 -8.21 2.31
C LYS A 20 1.63 -8.37 1.65
N PRO A 21 0.96 -9.54 1.67
CA PRO A 21 -0.36 -9.68 1.06
C PRO A 21 -1.44 -8.84 1.73
N CYS A 22 -1.53 -8.85 3.07
CA CYS A 22 -2.50 -8.04 3.80
C CYS A 22 -2.30 -6.54 3.54
N ASN A 23 -1.05 -6.06 3.64
CA ASN A 23 -0.74 -4.66 3.43
C ASN A 23 -0.99 -4.20 1.99
N SER A 24 -0.78 -5.08 1.01
CA SER A 24 -1.17 -4.79 -0.37
C SER A 24 -2.69 -4.63 -0.52
N THR A 25 -3.48 -5.47 0.16
CA THR A 25 -4.94 -5.38 0.13
C THR A 25 -5.45 -4.12 0.82
N HIS A 26 -4.92 -3.78 2.00
CA HIS A 26 -5.24 -2.53 2.69
C HIS A 26 -4.93 -1.31 1.82
N PHE A 27 -3.74 -1.26 1.23
CA PHE A 27 -3.36 -0.16 0.36
C PHE A 27 -4.30 -0.01 -0.85
N GLN A 28 -4.73 -1.11 -1.48
CA GLN A 28 -5.67 -1.05 -2.61
C GLN A 28 -7.06 -0.59 -2.18
N ASN A 29 -7.58 -1.08 -1.05
CA ASN A 29 -8.90 -0.73 -0.54
C ASN A 29 -8.96 0.72 -0.07
N ASP A 30 -7.90 1.17 0.58
CA ASP A 30 -7.80 2.53 1.10
C ASP A 30 -7.32 3.52 0.04
N PHE A 31 -6.90 3.07 -1.14
CA PHE A 31 -6.29 3.93 -2.16
C PHE A 31 -7.13 5.16 -2.51
N ASN A 32 -8.44 4.97 -2.71
CA ASN A 32 -9.36 6.07 -3.05
C ASN A 32 -9.68 6.98 -1.86
N ASN A 33 -9.49 6.50 -0.63
CA ASN A 33 -9.74 7.24 0.60
C ASN A 33 -8.45 7.81 1.21
N TRP A 34 -7.29 7.41 0.68
CA TRP A 34 -5.99 7.79 1.20
C TRP A 34 -5.73 9.24 0.86
N THR A 35 -5.58 10.05 1.90
CA THR A 35 -5.03 11.40 1.79
C THR A 35 -3.75 11.40 2.61
N SER A 36 -2.67 11.91 2.04
CA SER A 36 -1.43 12.13 2.80
C SER A 36 -1.57 13.17 3.91
N GLY A 37 -2.69 13.92 3.94
CA GLY A 37 -2.83 15.16 4.72
C GLY A 37 -1.82 16.24 4.31
N ASN A 38 -1.12 16.05 3.18
CA ASN A 38 -0.05 16.90 2.71
C ASN A 38 -0.26 17.24 1.24
N ASP A 39 -0.71 18.47 0.99
CA ASP A 39 -1.02 18.98 -0.35
C ASP A 39 0.12 18.83 -1.36
N LYS A 40 1.38 18.83 -0.92
CA LYS A 40 2.53 18.65 -1.81
C LYS A 40 2.63 17.20 -2.29
N ILE A 41 2.42 16.24 -1.40
CA ILE A 41 2.45 14.81 -1.73
C ILE A 41 1.26 14.46 -2.61
N GLU A 42 0.08 15.01 -2.28
CA GLU A 42 -1.14 14.85 -3.08
C GLU A 42 -0.92 15.31 -4.54
N LYS A 43 -0.35 16.51 -4.73
CA LYS A 43 -0.02 17.03 -6.07
C LYS A 43 1.01 16.17 -6.81
N LEU A 44 2.01 15.64 -6.13
CA LEU A 44 3.01 14.76 -6.74
C LEU A 44 2.38 13.46 -7.26
N ILE A 45 1.46 12.87 -6.49
CA ILE A 45 0.76 11.63 -6.86
C ILE A 45 -0.18 11.88 -8.05
N GLN A 46 -0.98 12.95 -8.01
CA GLN A 46 -1.85 13.33 -9.14
C GLN A 46 -1.05 13.59 -10.42
N ASN A 47 0.09 14.29 -10.32
CA ASN A 47 0.97 14.51 -11.47
C ASN A 47 1.52 13.19 -12.03
N ALA A 48 1.94 12.26 -11.17
CA ALA A 48 2.41 10.95 -11.60
C ALA A 48 1.30 10.13 -12.30
N GLN A 49 0.07 10.18 -11.79
CA GLN A 49 -1.10 9.53 -12.42
C GLN A 49 -1.44 10.16 -13.78
N LEU A 50 -1.46 11.49 -13.88
CA LEU A 50 -1.70 12.19 -15.15
C LEU A 50 -0.64 11.83 -16.20
N MET A 51 0.63 11.75 -15.80
CA MET A 51 1.71 11.30 -16.68
C MET A 51 1.47 9.87 -17.20
N LEU A 52 1.06 8.94 -16.32
CA LEU A 52 0.79 7.55 -16.70
C LEU A 52 -0.42 7.41 -17.63
N ILE A 53 -1.45 8.25 -17.46
CA ILE A 53 -2.65 8.28 -18.32
C ILE A 53 -2.32 8.86 -19.70
N MET A 54 -1.48 9.90 -19.77
CA MET A 54 -1.08 10.52 -21.05
C MET A 54 -0.10 9.67 -21.88
N THR A 55 0.48 8.63 -21.29
CA THR A 55 1.40 7.70 -21.96
C THR A 55 0.75 6.39 -22.43
N LYS A 56 -0.58 6.27 -22.34
CA LYS A 56 -1.36 5.12 -22.83
C LYS A 56 -2.19 5.47 -24.07
#